data_AF-A0A8J3XXE2-F1
#
_entry.id   AF-A0A8J3XXE2-F1
#
_cell.length_a   1.000
_cell.length_b   1.000
_cell.length_c   1.000
_cell.angle_alpha   90.00
_cell.angle_beta   90.00
_cell.angle_gamma   90.00
#
_symmetry.space_group_name_H-M   'P 1'
#
loop_
_entity.id
_entity.type
_entity.pdbx_description
1 polymer ?
#
loop_
_entity_poly.entity_id
_entity_poly.type
_entity_poly.pdbx_seq_one_letter_code
_entity_poly.pdbx_strand_id
1 'polypeptide(L)' 'MKIRIDGNRAEITLGMIRLREIFTVTSMSRAYPDRARRRQYRVYVNLIPREIKTG' A
#
# COMPACT_ATOMS: atom_id res chain seq x y z
N MET A 1 6.46 -6.69 -8.09
CA MET A 1 6.13 -5.28 -8.39
C MET A 1 6.33 -4.43 -7.14
N LYS A 2 6.81 -3.19 -7.25
CA LYS A 2 6.92 -2.25 -6.13
C LYS A 2 6.08 -1.01 -6.43
N ILE A 3 5.23 -0.62 -5.49
CA ILE A 3 4.39 0.58 -5.62
C ILE A 3 4.59 1.52 -4.44
N ARG A 4 4.11 2.75 -4.61
CA ARG A 4 4.10 3.79 -3.59
C ARG A 4 2.66 4.19 -3.32
N ILE A 5 2.28 4.23 -2.05
CA ILE A 5 0.99 4.74 -1.59
C ILE A 5 1.27 6.04 -0.85
N ASP A 6 0.67 7.12 -1.33
CA ASP A 6 0.69 8.43 -0.69
C ASP A 6 -0.72 8.73 -0.17
N GLY A 7 -0.83 9.23 1.04
CA GLY A 7 -2.13 9.56 1.63
C GLY A 7 -2.06 9.81 3.13
N ASN A 8 -3.19 10.17 3.71
CA ASN A 8 -3.36 10.12 5.15
C ASN A 8 -3.43 8.65 5.63
N ARG A 9 -3.39 8.43 6.95
CA ARG A 9 -3.38 7.06 7.52
C ARG A 9 -4.61 6.23 7.12
N ALA A 10 -5.79 6.85 7.02
CA ALA A 10 -7.02 6.15 6.65
C ALA A 10 -7.00 5.75 5.17
N GLU A 11 -6.58 6.65 4.29
CA GLU A 11 -6.43 6.40 2.85
C GLU A 11 -5.42 5.29 2.57
N ILE A 12 -4.27 5.32 3.25
CA ILE A 12 -3.25 4.26 3.14
C ILE A 12 -3.82 2.92 3.60
N THR A 13 -4.54 2.90 4.72
CA THR A 13 -5.14 1.67 5.25
C THR A 13 -6.16 1.09 4.27
N LEU A 14 -7.06 1.93 3.74
CA LEU A 14 -8.05 1.53 2.76
C LEU A 14 -7.39 1.01 1.46
N GLY A 15 -6.37 1.71 0.97
CA GLY A 15 -5.61 1.29 -0.20
C GLY A 15 -4.92 -0.07 0.01
N MET A 16 -4.34 -0.30 1.19
CA MET A 16 -3.72 -1.58 1.56
C MET A 16 -4.72 -2.73 1.64
N ILE A 17 -5.95 -2.49 2.14
CA ILE A 17 -7.02 -3.49 2.16
C ILE A 17 -7.36 -3.90 0.73
N ARG A 18 -7.66 -2.93 -0.15
CA ARG A 18 -7.99 -3.19 -1.57
C ARG A 18 -6.86 -3.89 -2.32
N LEU A 19 -5.62 -3.48 -2.10
CA LEU A 19 -4.47 -4.12 -2.73
C LEU A 19 -4.35 -5.61 -2.37
N ARG A 20 -4.69 -5.97 -1.13
CA ARG A 20 -4.64 -7.37 -0.66
C ARG A 20 -5.73 -8.26 -1.23
N GLU A 21 -6.78 -7.69 -1.82
CA GLU A 21 -7.81 -8.44 -2.52
C GLU A 21 -7.26 -9.04 -3.83
N ILE A 22 -6.34 -8.32 -4.49
CA ILE A 22 -5.83 -8.65 -5.83
C ILE A 22 -4.37 -9.15 -5.78
N PHE A 23 -3.57 -8.67 -4.82
CA PHE A 23 -2.13 -8.94 -4.72
C PHE A 23 -1.76 -9.54 -3.36
N THR A 24 -0.73 -10.36 -3.34
CA THR A 24 -0.06 -10.70 -2.08
C THR A 24 0.99 -9.64 -1.77
N VAL A 25 0.84 -8.99 -0.61
CA VAL A 25 1.84 -8.04 -0.08
C VAL A 25 2.97 -8.84 0.55
N THR A 26 4.18 -8.76 -0.03
CA THR A 26 5.34 -9.51 0.49
C THR A 26 6.14 -8.72 1.50
N SER A 27 6.21 -7.40 1.35
CA SER A 27 6.86 -6.50 2.33
C SER A 27 6.37 -5.07 2.17
N MET A 28 6.57 -4.29 3.23
CA MET A 28 6.16 -2.90 3.30
C MET A 28 7.20 -2.09 4.08
N SER A 29 7.46 -0.85 3.65
CA SER A 29 8.29 0.08 4.41
C SER A 29 7.55 0.62 5.63
N ARG A 30 8.28 1.26 6.56
CA ARG A 30 7.64 2.15 7.53
C ARG A 30 6.94 3.32 6.82
N ALA A 31 5.94 3.89 7.46
CA ALA A 31 5.28 5.09 6.98
C ALA A 31 6.18 6.32 7.19
N TYR A 32 6.51 7.00 6.10
CA TYR A 32 7.31 8.22 6.13
C TYR A 32 6.38 9.44 6.09
N PRO A 33 6.42 10.35 7.07
CA PRO A 33 5.63 11.57 7.01
C PRO A 33 6.13 12.49 5.89
N ASP A 34 5.21 13.08 5.14
CA ASP A 34 5.52 14.16 4.21
C ASP A 34 5.78 15.44 5.00
N ARG A 35 6.99 16.00 4.86
CA ARG A 35 7.39 17.23 5.56
C ARG A 35 6.66 18.47 5.02
N ALA A 36 6.22 18.45 3.77
CA ALA A 36 5.51 19.56 3.15
C ALA A 36 4.00 19.53 3.46
N ARG A 37 3.45 18.37 3.83
CA ARG A 37 2.01 18.18 4.05
C ARG A 37 1.73 17.47 5.37
N ARG A 38 1.18 18.22 6.33
CA ARG A 38 0.83 17.68 7.65
C ARG A 38 -0.15 16.51 7.51
N ARG A 39 0.11 15.41 8.23
CA ARG A 39 -0.68 14.17 8.24
C ARG A 39 -0.72 13.39 6.92
N GLN A 40 0.08 13.78 5.94
CA GLN A 40 0.31 12.97 4.76
C GLN A 40 1.51 12.06 5.00
N TYR A 41 1.41 10.83 4.52
CA TYR A 41 2.43 9.80 4.67
C TYR A 41 2.65 9.10 3.35
N ARG A 42 3.82 8.48 3.26
CA ARG A 42 4.24 7.67 2.13
C ARG A 42 4.65 6.30 2.60
N VAL A 43 4.18 5.28 1.91
CA VAL A 43 4.53 3.88 2.15
C VAL A 43 4.93 3.22 0.84
N TYR A 44 6.01 2.46 0.85
CA TYR A 44 6.42 1.62 -0.27
C TYR A 44 6.04 0.19 0.00
N VAL A 45 5.43 -0.47 -0.99
CA VAL A 45 4.87 -1.81 -0.86
C VAL A 45 5.41 -2.69 -1.98
N ASN A 46 5.94 -3.85 -1.62
CA ASN A 46 6.27 -4.90 -2.58
C ASN A 46 5.10 -5.87 -2.68
N LEU A 47 4.73 -6.17 -3.92
CA LEU A 47 3.56 -6.93 -4.30
C LEU A 47 3.93 -8.03 -5.29
N ILE A 48 3.25 -9.17 -5.16
CA ILE A 48 3.20 -10.20 -6.20
C ILE A 48 1.73 -10.41 -6.61
N PRO A 49 1.42 -10.59 -7.91
CA PRO A 49 0.08 -10.94 -8.35
C PRO A 49 -0.40 -12.19 -7.62
N ARG A 50 -1.64 -12.17 -7.14
CA ARG A 50 -2.29 -13.38 -6.64
C ARG A 50 -2.83 -14.14 -7.85
N GLU A 51 -2.61 -15.44 -7.92
CA GLU A 51 -3.37 -16.27 -8.84
C GLU A 51 -4.83 -16.25 -8.37
N ILE A 52 -5.65 -15.46 -9.06
CA ILE A 52 -7.10 -15.53 -8.89
C ILE A 52 -7.48 -16.85 -9.52
N LYS A 53 -7.64 -17.90 -8.70
CA LYS A 53 -8.35 -19.10 -9.15
C LYS A 53 -9.78 -18.68 -9.44
N THR A 54 -10.07 -18.39 -10.70
CA THR A 54 -11.44 -18.38 -11.22
C THR A 54 -11.95 -19.80 -11.02
N GLY A 55 -12.70 -19.99 -9.94
CA GLY A 55 -13.48 -21.20 -9.69
C GLY A 55 -14.76 -21.18 -10.50
#